data_AF-A0A1I1SNX9-F1
#
_entry.id   AF-A0A1I1SNX9-F1
#
_cell.length_a   1.000
_cell.length_b   1.000
_cell.length_c   1.000
_cell.angle_alpha   90.00
_cell.angle_beta   90.00
_cell.angle_gamma   90.00
#
_symmetry.space_group_name_H-M   'P 1'
#
loop_
_entity.id
_entity.type
_entity.pdbx_description
1 polymer ?
#
loop_
_entity_poly.entity_id
_entity_poly.type
_entity_poly.pdbx_seq_one_letter_code
_entity_poly.pdbx_strand_id
1 'polypeptide(L)'
;MILNKLKGFLMAEGITALAIAIAGVSLMALVIGEGRSIEQRMELKTDRAYAWHILKKLDLKEVKVHDRVYELRGASSVYDKTSQETYLVKK
;
A
#
# COMPACT_ATOMS: atom_id res chain seq x y z
N MET A 1 -9.00 -35.50 -41.79
CA MET A 1 -8.48 -34.12 -41.88
C MET A 1 -9.19 -33.14 -40.93
N ILE A 2 -10.53 -33.14 -40.86
CA ILE A 2 -11.32 -32.24 -39.98
C ILE A 2 -11.07 -32.49 -38.47
N LEU A 3 -11.03 -33.76 -38.05
CA LEU A 3 -10.83 -34.13 -36.64
C LEU A 3 -9.49 -33.66 -36.07
N ASN A 4 -8.42 -33.68 -36.88
CA ASN A 4 -7.09 -33.23 -36.47
C ASN A 4 -7.01 -31.71 -36.33
N LYS A 5 -7.73 -30.96 -37.17
CA LYS A 5 -7.87 -29.50 -37.03
C LYS A 5 -8.65 -29.12 -35.78
N LEU A 6 -9.73 -29.84 -35.47
CA LEU A 6 -10.52 -29.63 -34.25
C LEU A 6 -9.70 -29.90 -32.98
N LYS A 7 -8.92 -30.99 -32.95
CA LYS A 7 -8.00 -31.30 -31.84
C LYS A 7 -6.93 -30.22 -31.65
N GLY A 8 -6.35 -29.72 -32.74
CA GLY A 8 -5.38 -28.62 -32.68
C GLY A 8 -5.98 -27.31 -32.15
N PHE A 9 -7.21 -26.99 -32.56
CA PHE A 9 -7.94 -25.84 -32.04
C PHE A 9 -8.19 -25.94 -30.54
N LEU A 10 -8.69 -27.09 -30.06
CA LEU A 10 -8.93 -27.33 -28.63
C LEU A 10 -7.63 -27.28 -27.80
N MET A 11 -6.51 -27.74 -28.36
CA MET A 11 -5.21 -27.60 -27.68
C MET A 11 -4.77 -26.14 -27.58
N ALA A 12 -4.91 -25.36 -28.66
CA ALA A 12 -4.58 -23.94 -28.63
C ALA A 12 -5.44 -23.18 -27.61
N GLU A 13 -6.75 -23.43 -27.62
CA GLU A 13 -7.70 -22.87 -26.65
C GLU A 13 -7.32 -23.22 -25.21
N GLY A 14 -7.01 -24.51 -24.94
CA GLY A 14 -6.58 -24.96 -23.62
C GLY A 14 -5.29 -24.28 -23.14
N ILE A 15 -4.31 -24.11 -24.03
CA ILE A 15 -3.05 -23.41 -23.71
C ILE A 15 -3.31 -21.94 -23.42
N THR A 16 -4.15 -21.27 -24.22
CA THR A 16 -4.51 -19.87 -23.98
C THR A 16 -5.28 -19.70 -22.68
N ALA A 17 -6.25 -20.57 -22.39
CA ALA A 17 -7.00 -20.55 -21.14
C ALA A 17 -6.09 -20.76 -19.92
N LEU A 18 -5.15 -21.71 -20.00
CA LEU A 18 -4.18 -21.96 -18.94
C LEU A 18 -3.25 -20.76 -18.73
N ALA A 19 -2.77 -20.13 -19.80
CA ALA A 19 -1.93 -18.94 -19.71
C ALA A 19 -2.66 -17.77 -19.04
N ILE A 20 -3.94 -17.55 -19.38
CA ILE A 20 -4.78 -16.54 -18.75
C ILE A 20 -5.00 -16.86 -17.26
N ALA A 21 -5.25 -18.13 -16.92
CA ALA A 21 -5.43 -18.54 -15.53
C ALA A 21 -4.17 -18.28 -14.68
N ILE A 22 -2.98 -18.62 -15.19
CA ILE A 22 -1.71 -18.37 -14.52
C ILE A 22 -1.46 -16.87 -14.34
N ALA A 23 -1.73 -16.07 -15.37
CA ALA A 23 -1.61 -14.61 -15.29
C ALA A 23 -2.56 -14.03 -14.25
N GLY A 24 -3.82 -14.48 -14.21
CA GLY A 24 -4.82 -14.04 -13.25
C GLY A 24 -4.41 -14.32 -11.80
N VAL A 25 -3.95 -15.55 -11.51
CA VAL A 25 -3.48 -15.93 -10.17
C VAL A 25 -2.24 -15.11 -9.77
N SER A 26 -1.30 -14.90 -10.69
CA SER A 26 -0.10 -14.10 -10.45
C SER A 26 -0.43 -12.64 -10.12
N LEU A 27 -1.34 -12.03 -10.89
CA LEU A 27 -1.79 -10.67 -10.64
C LEU A 27 -2.51 -10.54 -9.30
N MET A 28 -3.36 -11.51 -8.95
CA MET A 28 -4.04 -11.52 -7.67
C MET A 28 -3.05 -11.60 -6.50
N ALA A 29 -2.03 -12.45 -6.61
CA ALA A 29 -0.97 -12.57 -5.60
C ALA A 29 -0.21 -11.25 -5.43
N LEU A 30 0.14 -10.57 -6.52
CA LEU A 30 0.80 -9.26 -6.49
C LEU A 30 -0.08 -8.20 -5.83
N VAL A 31 -1.36 -8.10 -6.22
CA VAL A 31 -2.30 -7.13 -5.65
C VAL A 31 -2.48 -7.34 -4.15
N ILE A 32 -2.60 -8.59 -3.69
CA ILE A 32 -2.72 -8.90 -2.26
C ILE A 32 -1.43 -8.54 -1.52
N GLY A 33 -0.28 -8.88 -2.09
CA GLY A 33 1.03 -8.56 -1.50
C GLY A 33 1.26 -7.06 -1.37
N GLU A 34 1.00 -6.30 -2.42
CA GLU A 34 1.15 -4.85 -2.44
C GLU A 34 0.09 -4.14 -1.60
N GLY A 35 -1.16 -4.64 -1.59
CA GLY A 35 -2.28 -4.06 -0.85
C GLY A 35 -1.97 -3.86 0.64
N ARG A 36 -1.37 -4.87 1.28
CA ARG A 36 -0.95 -4.77 2.69
C ARG A 36 0.08 -3.68 2.94
N SER A 37 1.02 -3.51 2.01
CA SER A 37 2.05 -2.46 2.11
C SER A 37 1.46 -1.07 1.86
N ILE A 38 0.45 -0.96 1.01
CA ILE A 38 -0.28 0.28 0.71
C ILE A 38 -1.10 0.70 1.92
N GLU A 39 -1.83 -0.23 2.54
CA GLU A 39 -2.60 -0.01 3.78
C GLU A 39 -1.70 0.56 4.88
N GLN A 40 -0.58 -0.11 5.18
CA GLN A 40 0.36 0.37 6.20
C GLN A 40 0.92 1.77 5.89
N ARG A 41 1.24 2.07 4.63
CA ARG A 41 1.71 3.41 4.23
C ARG A 41 0.61 4.46 4.39
N MET A 42 -0.64 4.12 4.07
CA MET A 42 -1.79 5.01 4.23
C MET A 42 -2.10 5.28 5.70
N GLU A 43 -2.06 4.26 6.55
CA GLU A 43 -2.21 4.38 8.00
C GLU A 43 -1.16 5.33 8.57
N LEU A 44 0.13 5.07 8.30
CA LEU A 44 1.23 5.92 8.78
C LEU A 44 1.13 7.36 8.28
N LYS A 45 0.70 7.57 7.02
CA LYS A 45 0.49 8.91 6.47
C LYS A 45 -0.64 9.64 7.21
N THR A 46 -1.73 8.93 7.50
CA THR A 46 -2.90 9.48 8.20
C THR A 46 -2.55 9.81 9.64
N ASP A 47 -1.84 8.92 10.35
CA ASP A 47 -1.39 9.13 11.72
C ASP A 47 -0.49 10.35 11.85
N ARG A 48 0.46 10.53 10.91
CA ARG A 48 1.34 11.71 10.88
C ARG A 48 0.56 12.99 10.63
N ALA A 49 -0.42 12.97 9.72
CA ALA A 49 -1.25 14.14 9.44
C ALA A 49 -2.14 14.50 10.64
N TYR A 50 -2.69 13.49 11.31
CA TYR A 50 -3.48 13.65 12.52
C TYR A 50 -2.63 14.19 13.68
N ALA A 51 -1.45 13.60 13.92
CA ALA A 51 -0.50 14.07 14.91
C ALA A 51 -0.13 15.54 14.66
N TRP A 52 0.22 15.90 13.42
CA TRP A 52 0.51 17.28 13.06
C TRP A 52 -0.65 18.22 13.36
N HIS A 53 -1.87 17.84 12.99
CA HIS A 53 -3.06 18.65 13.21
C HIS A 53 -3.31 18.91 14.70
N ILE A 54 -3.19 17.86 15.52
CA ILE A 54 -3.38 17.98 16.98
C ILE A 54 -2.27 18.80 17.63
N LEU A 55 -1.01 18.49 17.33
CA LEU A 55 0.14 19.21 17.87
C LEU A 55 0.02 20.72 17.58
N LYS A 56 -0.37 21.07 16.36
CA LYS A 56 -0.54 22.47 15.94
C LYS A 56 -1.78 23.14 16.53
N LYS A 57 -2.88 22.42 16.68
CA LYS A 57 -4.15 22.98 17.17
C LYS A 57 -4.17 23.16 18.69
N LEU A 58 -3.50 22.26 19.42
CA LEU A 58 -3.49 22.23 20.88
C LEU A 58 -2.16 22.70 21.50
N ASP A 59 -1.20 23.15 20.67
CA ASP A 59 0.14 23.60 21.08
C ASP A 59 0.87 22.57 21.98
N LEU A 60 0.76 21.30 21.61
CA LEU A 60 1.38 20.19 22.34
C LEU A 60 2.81 19.96 21.83
N LYS A 61 3.72 19.60 22.74
CA LYS A 61 5.11 19.26 22.41
C LYS A 61 5.22 17.90 21.73
N GLU A 62 4.46 16.93 22.23
CA GLU A 62 4.43 15.57 21.69
C GLU A 62 3.01 14.98 21.77
N VAL A 63 2.71 14.05 20.88
CA VAL A 63 1.46 13.28 20.88
C VAL A 63 1.75 11.84 20.53
N LYS A 64 1.10 10.91 21.22
CA LYS A 64 1.11 9.49 20.87
C LYS A 64 -0.10 9.19 20.00
N VAL A 65 0.14 8.65 18.81
CA VAL A 65 -0.91 8.16 17.91
C VAL A 65 -0.61 6.68 17.63
N HIS A 66 -1.58 5.82 17.95
CA HIS A 66 -1.38 4.37 18.05
C HIS A 66 -0.16 4.05 18.91
N ASP A 67 0.88 3.45 18.32
CA ASP A 67 2.10 3.02 19.01
C ASP A 67 3.31 3.92 18.74
N ARG A 68 3.08 5.08 18.10
CA ARG A 68 4.15 6.00 17.69
C ARG A 68 4.03 7.34 18.39
N VAL A 69 5.17 7.91 18.74
CA VAL A 69 5.26 9.22 19.38
C VAL A 69 5.77 10.22 18.37
N TYR A 70 5.01 11.31 18.23
CA TYR A 70 5.23 12.35 17.25
C TYR A 70 5.50 13.69 17.92
N GLU A 71 6.48 14.42 17.38
CA GLU A 71 6.81 15.79 17.80
C GLU A 71 6.68 16.76 16.65
N LEU A 72 6.26 17.99 16.94
CA LEU A 72 6.22 19.03 15.94
C LEU A 72 7.65 19.50 15.65
N ARG A 73 8.09 19.40 14.39
CA ARG A 73 9.36 19.99 13.95
C ARG A 73 9.09 20.98 12.83
N GLY A 74 8.96 22.26 13.17
CA GLY A 74 8.67 23.32 12.21
C GLY A 74 7.20 23.41 11.81
N ALA A 75 6.89 24.23 10.79
CA ALA A 75 5.52 24.62 10.46
C ALA A 75 4.67 23.51 9.81
N SER A 76 5.31 22.56 9.11
CA SER A 76 4.66 21.54 8.26
C SER A 76 5.36 20.19 8.32
N SER A 77 6.07 19.89 9.40
CA SER A 77 6.75 18.59 9.56
C SER A 77 6.56 18.04 10.96
N VAL A 78 6.58 16.70 11.02
CA VAL A 78 6.47 15.93 12.24
C VAL A 78 7.66 14.99 12.32
N TYR A 79 8.29 14.94 13.48
CA TYR A 79 9.32 13.98 13.81
C TYR A 79 8.69 12.76 14.47
N ASP A 80 8.93 11.57 13.93
CA ASP A 80 8.53 10.30 14.50
C ASP A 80 9.68 9.81 15.39
N LYS A 81 9.47 9.79 16.72
CA LYS A 81 10.47 9.30 17.67
C LYS A 81 10.73 7.81 17.55
N THR A 82 9.72 7.05 17.13
CA THR A 82 9.80 5.59 17.05
C THR A 82 10.68 5.18 15.87
N SER A 83 10.51 5.83 14.71
CA SER A 83 11.37 5.57 13.54
C SER A 83 12.57 6.51 13.41
N GLN A 84 12.71 7.50 14.30
CA GLN A 84 13.77 8.51 14.28
C GLN A 84 13.88 9.28 12.95
N GLU A 85 12.74 9.51 12.30
CA GLU A 85 12.67 10.16 10.99
C GLU A 85 11.75 11.38 11.01
N THR A 86 12.09 12.40 10.21
CA THR A 86 11.24 13.59 10.03
C THR A 86 10.45 13.47 8.74
N TYR A 87 9.14 13.70 8.84
CA TYR A 87 8.23 13.64 7.70
C TYR A 87 7.59 15.00 7.45
N LEU A 88 7.59 15.41 6.17
CA LEU A 88 6.85 16.58 5.70
C LEU A 88 5.37 16.21 5.55
N VAL A 89 4.50 16.92 6.27
CA VAL A 89 3.05 16.82 6.12
C VAL A 89 2.65 17.85 5.07
N LYS A 90 2.46 17.39 3.84
CA LYS A 90 1.86 18.22 2.78
C LYS A 90 0.38 18.39 3.12
N LYS A 91 -0.04 19.66 3.16
CA LYS A 91 -1.41 20.08 3.41
C LYS A 91 -2.35 19.57 2.32
#